data_AF-A0A920WPK5-F1
#
_entry.id   AF-A0A920WPK5-F1
#
_cell.length_a   1.000
_cell.length_b   1.000
_cell.length_c   1.000
_cell.angle_alpha   90.00
_cell.angle_beta   90.00
_cell.angle_gamma   90.00
#
_symmetry.space_group_name_H-M   'P 1'
#
loop_
_entity.id
_entity.type
_entity.pdbx_description
1 polymer ?
#
loop_
_entity_poly.entity_id
_entity_poly.type
_entity_poly.pdbx_seq_one_letter_code
_entity_poly.pdbx_strand_id
1 'polypeptide(L)'
;MNENEIQLKVQALVDGELTGPEAKEWRGRLETDAGLKELHARLTAVRGLMTGAELPRTLPESGDFHWSQISKAIEREERQAKHLARPASGANWLLRWVLPLAGVACLMLFLTLQQTTRPDLGISLGSDHELELSIDDLDVMTFNTGDDAMSVVWLDYSLDLQQDEIDLWLD
;
A
#
# COMPACT_ATOMS: atom_id res chain seq x y z
N MET A 1 -5.99 29.08 6.70
CA MET A 1 -7.09 28.10 6.69
C MET A 1 -8.34 28.85 6.33
N ASN A 2 -9.10 28.34 5.36
CA ASN A 2 -10.36 28.95 4.98
C ASN A 2 -11.39 28.77 6.11
N GLU A 3 -12.37 29.65 6.21
CA GLU A 3 -13.45 29.57 7.20
C GLU A 3 -14.24 28.25 7.07
N ASN A 4 -14.41 27.78 5.83
CA ASN A 4 -15.07 26.49 5.56
C ASN A 4 -14.27 25.28 6.12
N GLU A 5 -12.95 25.27 5.94
CA GLU A 5 -12.09 24.20 6.46
C GLU A 5 -12.13 24.14 7.99
N ILE A 6 -12.20 25.30 8.64
CA ILE A 6 -12.36 25.41 10.09
C ILE A 6 -13.69 24.80 10.52
N GLN A 7 -14.79 25.13 9.84
CA GLN A 7 -16.11 24.56 10.15
C GLN A 7 -16.13 23.05 9.98
N LEU A 8 -15.53 22.51 8.91
CA LEU A 8 -15.44 21.07 8.67
C LEU A 8 -14.62 20.37 9.76
N LYS A 9 -13.53 20.97 10.23
CA LYS A 9 -12.73 20.41 11.33
C LYS A 9 -13.49 20.42 12.65
N VAL A 10 -14.25 21.47 12.95
CA VAL A 10 -15.12 21.50 14.14
C VAL A 10 -16.22 20.45 14.03
N GLN A 11 -16.81 20.25 12.86
CA GLN A 11 -17.79 19.19 12.63
C GLN A 11 -17.18 17.80 12.82
N ALA A 12 -16.02 17.53 12.21
CA ALA A 12 -15.30 16.26 12.39
C ALA A 12 -14.91 16.00 13.86
N LEU A 13 -14.66 17.06 14.65
CA LEU A 13 -14.47 16.94 16.09
C LEU A 13 -15.74 16.51 16.82
N VAL A 14 -16.88 17.10 16.46
CA VAL A 14 -18.19 16.78 17.03
C VAL A 14 -18.64 15.36 16.63
N ASP A 15 -18.35 14.93 15.41
CA ASP A 15 -18.71 13.60 14.92
C ASP A 15 -17.78 12.49 15.45
N GLY A 16 -16.60 12.86 15.98
CA GLY A 16 -15.61 11.93 16.54
C GLY A 16 -14.60 11.39 15.52
N GLU A 17 -14.63 11.90 14.29
CA GLU A 17 -13.72 11.56 13.19
C GLU A 17 -12.30 12.10 13.42
N LEU A 18 -12.15 13.17 14.20
CA LEU A 18 -10.84 13.66 14.64
C LEU A 18 -10.32 12.84 15.82
N THR A 19 -9.16 12.21 15.64
CA THR A 19 -8.52 11.36 16.65
C THR A 19 -7.11 11.85 17.01
N GLY A 20 -6.61 11.39 18.17
CA GLY A 20 -5.22 11.61 18.58
C GLY A 20 -4.81 13.08 18.78
N PRO A 21 -3.64 13.50 18.29
CA PRO A 21 -3.07 14.82 18.58
C PRO A 21 -3.89 15.96 17.97
N GLU A 22 -4.46 15.75 16.78
CA GLU A 22 -5.25 16.76 16.09
C GLU A 22 -6.53 17.12 16.88
N ALA A 23 -7.23 16.12 17.41
CA ALA A 23 -8.39 16.36 18.27
C ALA A 23 -8.04 17.16 19.54
N LYS A 24 -6.85 16.95 20.10
CA LYS A 24 -6.38 17.68 21.29
C LYS A 24 -6.06 19.14 20.95
N GLU A 25 -5.41 19.38 19.82
CA GLU A 25 -5.13 20.74 19.33
C GLU A 25 -6.43 21.52 19.12
N TRP A 26 -7.41 20.91 18.45
CA TRP A 26 -8.70 21.56 18.18
C TRP A 26 -9.51 21.83 19.45
N ARG A 27 -9.46 20.94 20.45
CA ARG A 27 -10.03 21.22 21.78
C ARG A 27 -9.33 22.40 22.47
N GLY A 28 -8.02 22.53 22.36
CA GLY A 28 -7.29 23.70 22.89
C GLY A 28 -7.68 25.00 22.18
N ARG A 29 -7.88 24.96 20.86
CA ARG A 29 -8.35 26.13 20.09
C ARG A 29 -9.77 26.56 20.50
N LEU A 30 -10.66 25.60 20.76
CA LEU A 30 -12.01 25.84 21.27
C LEU A 30 -12.06 26.57 22.62
N GLU A 31 -11.03 26.39 23.46
CA GLU A 31 -10.93 27.11 24.74
C GLU A 31 -10.57 28.59 24.57
N THR A 32 -9.87 28.92 23.48
CA THR A 32 -9.36 30.27 23.21
C THR A 32 -10.32 31.09 22.34
N ASP A 33 -11.06 30.43 21.44
CA ASP A 33 -11.94 31.07 20.47
C ASP A 33 -13.42 30.90 20.83
N ALA A 34 -14.08 32.01 21.17
CA ALA A 34 -15.49 32.03 21.55
C ALA A 34 -16.44 31.66 20.39
N GLY A 35 -16.08 32.01 19.14
CA GLY A 35 -16.89 31.70 17.96
C GLY A 35 -16.86 30.21 17.63
N LEU A 36 -15.69 29.58 17.72
CA LEU A 36 -15.57 28.13 17.56
C LEU A 36 -16.32 27.38 18.66
N LYS A 37 -16.27 27.88 19.89
CA LYS A 37 -16.98 27.29 21.02
C LYS A 37 -18.49 27.31 20.83
N GLU A 38 -19.02 28.42 20.32
CA GLU A 38 -20.45 28.54 19.97
C GLU A 38 -20.83 27.59 18.84
N LEU A 39 -20.03 27.51 17.77
CA LEU A 39 -20.25 26.60 16.65
C LEU A 39 -20.27 25.14 17.12
N HIS A 40 -19.28 24.73 17.91
CA HIS A 40 -19.21 23.39 18.48
C HIS A 40 -20.43 23.07 19.36
N ALA A 41 -20.87 24.01 20.21
CA ALA A 41 -22.05 23.84 21.04
C ALA A 41 -23.33 23.67 20.21
N ARG A 42 -23.49 24.48 19.15
CA ARG A 42 -24.63 24.37 18.22
C ARG A 42 -24.65 23.03 17.50
N LEU A 43 -23.51 22.59 16.95
CA LEU A 43 -23.41 21.30 16.26
C LEU A 43 -23.69 20.13 17.21
N THR A 44 -23.17 20.19 18.44
CA THR A 44 -23.46 19.19 19.47
C THR A 44 -24.94 19.12 19.80
N ALA A 45 -25.62 20.28 19.92
CA ALA A 45 -27.06 20.33 20.15
C ALA A 45 -27.86 19.70 18.99
N VAL A 46 -27.48 20.00 17.74
CA VAL A 46 -28.11 19.40 16.55
C VAL A 46 -27.93 17.88 16.54
N ARG A 47 -26.73 17.37 16.82
CA ARG A 47 -26.46 15.93 16.93
C ARG A 47 -27.36 15.28 17.99
N GLY A 48 -27.54 15.96 19.13
CA GLY A 48 -28.44 15.52 20.19
C GLY A 48 -29.90 15.40 19.74
N LEU A 49 -30.39 16.36 18.94
CA LEU A 49 -31.74 16.30 18.36
C LEU A 49 -31.91 15.11 17.40
N MET A 50 -30.85 14.69 16.70
CA MET A 50 -30.89 13.57 15.75
C MET A 50 -30.83 12.19 16.43
N THR A 51 -30.23 12.09 17.62
CA THR A 51 -29.95 10.81 18.31
C THR A 51 -31.21 9.96 18.58
N GLY A 52 -32.39 10.57 18.64
CA GLY A 52 -33.68 9.85 18.80
C GLY A 52 -34.60 9.91 17.58
N ALA A 53 -34.17 10.54 16.48
CA ALA A 53 -34.96 10.68 15.25
C ALA A 53 -34.76 9.51 14.27
N GLU A 54 -33.83 8.61 14.57
CA GLU A 54 -33.59 7.41 13.78
C GLU A 54 -34.78 6.44 13.93
N LEU A 55 -35.38 6.08 12.81
CA LEU A 55 -36.46 5.11 12.79
C LEU A 55 -35.89 3.76 13.25
N PRO A 56 -36.43 3.13 14.30
CA PRO A 56 -35.90 1.86 14.79
C PRO A 56 -36.03 0.80 13.70
N ARG A 57 -34.89 0.44 13.10
CA ARG A 57 -34.81 -0.64 12.13
C ARG A 57 -34.57 -1.92 12.91
N THR A 58 -35.64 -2.67 13.15
CA THR A 58 -35.54 -3.98 13.78
C THR A 58 -34.86 -4.94 12.80
N LEU A 59 -33.65 -5.41 13.15
CA LEU A 59 -33.08 -6.58 12.49
C LEU A 59 -33.87 -7.83 12.93
N PRO A 60 -34.00 -8.85 12.05
CA PRO A 60 -34.68 -10.09 12.38
C PRO A 60 -33.95 -10.88 13.49
N GLU A 61 -32.63 -10.72 13.58
CA GLU A 61 -31.79 -11.32 14.61
C GLU A 61 -31.47 -10.30 15.72
N SER A 62 -31.25 -10.81 16.93
CA SER A 62 -30.82 -9.98 18.07
C SER A 62 -29.43 -9.36 17.82
N GLY A 63 -29.18 -8.16 18.35
CA GLY A 63 -27.85 -7.54 18.29
C GLY A 63 -26.75 -8.44 18.86
N ASP A 64 -27.06 -9.19 19.92
CA ASP A 64 -26.13 -10.13 20.56
C ASP A 64 -25.68 -11.24 19.63
N PHE A 65 -26.55 -11.71 18.72
CA PHE A 65 -26.18 -12.69 17.70
C PHE A 65 -25.07 -12.15 16.80
N HIS A 66 -25.20 -10.92 16.30
CA HIS A 66 -24.19 -10.28 15.45
C HIS A 66 -22.89 -10.00 16.22
N TRP A 67 -22.98 -9.47 17.44
CA TRP A 67 -21.80 -9.25 18.29
C TRP A 67 -21.05 -10.55 18.59
N SER A 68 -21.76 -11.67 18.74
CA SER A 68 -21.14 -12.98 18.92
C SER A 68 -20.38 -13.47 17.68
N GLN A 69 -20.82 -13.09 16.47
CA GLN A 69 -20.11 -13.41 15.23
C GLN A 69 -18.85 -12.56 15.09
N ILE A 70 -18.96 -11.25 15.36
CA ILE A 70 -17.83 -10.32 15.31
C ILE A 70 -16.73 -10.74 16.28
N SER A 71 -17.09 -11.07 17.53
CA SER A 71 -16.10 -11.52 18.53
C SER A 71 -15.40 -12.81 18.12
N LYS A 72 -16.15 -13.80 17.60
CA LYS A 72 -15.58 -15.04 17.06
C LYS A 72 -14.67 -14.80 15.86
N ALA A 73 -15.01 -13.85 15.00
CA ALA A 73 -14.20 -13.50 13.83
C ALA A 73 -12.85 -12.90 14.25
N ILE A 74 -12.87 -11.94 15.18
CA ILE A 74 -11.66 -11.32 15.74
C ILE A 74 -10.78 -12.38 16.43
N GLU A 75 -11.36 -13.24 17.26
CA GLU A 75 -10.61 -14.28 17.96
C GLU A 75 -9.95 -15.28 16.99
N ARG A 76 -10.63 -15.59 15.87
CA ARG A 76 -10.08 -16.44 14.81
C ARG A 76 -8.90 -15.76 14.12
N GLU A 77 -9.03 -14.49 13.79
CA GLU A 77 -7.98 -13.70 13.14
C GLU A 77 -6.75 -13.56 14.04
N GLU A 78 -6.93 -13.26 15.32
CA GLU A 78 -5.83 -13.23 16.29
C GLU A 78 -5.11 -14.58 16.40
N ARG A 79 -5.86 -15.69 16.42
CA ARG A 79 -5.28 -17.03 16.44
C ARG A 79 -4.45 -17.28 15.18
N GLN A 80 -4.94 -16.90 14.00
CA GLN A 80 -4.21 -17.04 12.74
C GLN A 80 -2.95 -16.16 12.71
N ALA A 81 -3.03 -14.92 13.16
CA ALA A 81 -1.88 -14.02 13.29
C ALA A 81 -0.80 -14.60 14.22
N LYS A 82 -1.20 -15.17 15.37
CA LYS A 82 -0.30 -15.86 16.31
C LYS A 82 0.35 -17.11 15.70
N HIS A 83 -0.37 -17.84 14.84
CA HIS A 83 0.18 -19.00 14.12
C HIS A 83 1.21 -18.60 13.06
N LEU A 84 0.99 -17.52 12.32
CA LEU A 84 1.94 -16.99 11.32
C LEU A 84 3.18 -16.37 11.97
N ALA A 85 3.04 -15.76 13.14
CA ALA A 85 4.16 -15.20 13.91
C ALA A 85 5.04 -16.27 14.58
N ARG A 86 4.66 -17.56 14.54
CA ARG A 86 5.47 -18.62 15.12
C ARG A 86 6.66 -18.92 14.21
N PRO A 87 7.91 -18.75 14.66
CA PRO A 87 9.07 -19.03 13.82
C PRO A 87 9.07 -20.53 13.46
N ALA A 88 9.14 -20.81 12.16
CA ALA A 88 9.22 -22.16 11.62
C ALA A 88 10.45 -22.87 12.22
N SER A 89 10.21 -23.89 13.05
CA SER A 89 11.24 -24.53 13.86
C SER A 89 12.21 -25.36 12.99
N GLY A 90 13.51 -25.08 13.11
CA GLY A 90 14.63 -25.98 12.81
C GLY A 90 14.90 -26.32 11.33
N ALA A 91 13.88 -26.72 10.57
CA ALA A 91 14.01 -27.16 9.19
C ALA A 91 14.46 -26.04 8.24
N ASN A 92 13.98 -24.80 8.44
CA ASN A 92 14.37 -23.63 7.64
C ASN A 92 15.82 -23.20 7.88
N TRP A 93 16.42 -23.54 9.04
CA TRP A 93 17.82 -23.22 9.30
C TRP A 93 18.75 -24.11 8.47
N LEU A 94 18.50 -25.42 8.43
CA LEU A 94 19.27 -26.36 7.60
C LEU A 94 19.13 -26.07 6.11
N LEU A 95 17.91 -25.76 5.64
CA LEU A 95 17.65 -25.43 4.24
C LEU A 95 18.46 -24.20 3.79
N ARG A 96 18.68 -23.23 4.69
CA ARG A 96 19.45 -22.01 4.43
C ARG A 96 20.93 -22.26 4.14
N TRP A 97 21.49 -23.38 4.58
CA TRP A 97 22.88 -23.77 4.30
C TRP A 97 22.99 -24.74 3.12
N VAL A 98 22.00 -25.62 2.94
CA VAL A 98 22.02 -26.62 1.87
C VAL A 98 21.75 -25.98 0.50
N LEU A 99 20.85 -24.98 0.44
CA LEU A 99 20.47 -24.33 -0.81
C LEU A 99 21.63 -23.58 -1.51
N PRO A 100 22.44 -22.73 -0.84
CA PRO A 100 23.58 -22.09 -1.48
C PRO A 100 24.67 -23.09 -1.89
N LEU A 101 24.88 -24.16 -1.10
CA LEU A 101 25.88 -25.18 -1.41
C LEU A 101 25.52 -25.99 -2.66
N ALA A 102 24.23 -26.32 -2.82
CA ALA A 102 23.72 -26.97 -4.02
C ALA A 102 23.85 -26.07 -5.26
N GLY A 103 23.58 -24.77 -5.11
CA GLY A 103 23.76 -23.78 -6.19
C GLY A 103 25.21 -23.67 -6.65
N VAL A 104 26.17 -23.60 -5.72
CA VAL A 104 27.61 -23.56 -6.03
C VAL A 104 28.08 -24.86 -6.71
N ALA A 105 27.62 -26.02 -6.22
CA ALA A 105 27.96 -27.31 -6.83
C ALA A 105 27.42 -27.41 -8.27
N CYS A 106 26.21 -26.91 -8.52
CA CYS A 106 25.61 -26.90 -9.86
C CYS A 106 26.33 -25.94 -10.81
N LEU A 107 26.73 -24.75 -10.34
CA LEU A 107 27.54 -23.80 -11.11
C LEU A 107 28.92 -24.37 -11.44
N MET A 108 29.60 -24.99 -10.47
CA MET A 108 30.89 -25.65 -10.71
C MET A 108 30.75 -26.78 -11.72
N LEU A 109 29.72 -27.61 -11.60
CA LEU A 109 29.43 -28.66 -12.58
C LEU A 109 29.22 -28.06 -13.97
N PHE A 110 28.39 -27.02 -14.10
CA PHE A 110 28.14 -26.34 -15.36
C PHE A 110 29.42 -25.74 -15.97
N LEU A 111 30.24 -25.06 -15.17
CA LEU A 111 31.53 -24.50 -15.60
C LEU A 111 32.52 -25.58 -16.07
N THR A 112 32.59 -26.71 -15.35
CA THR A 112 33.47 -27.82 -15.77
C THR A 112 32.98 -28.50 -17.05
N LEU A 113 31.67 -28.60 -17.28
CA LEU A 113 31.12 -29.09 -18.54
C LEU A 113 31.34 -28.12 -19.71
N GLN A 114 31.32 -26.80 -19.45
CA GLN A 114 31.59 -25.78 -20.47
C GLN A 114 33.08 -25.71 -20.86
N GLN A 115 34.00 -26.07 -19.97
CA GLN A 115 35.45 -26.02 -20.25
C GLN A 115 35.95 -27.06 -21.26
N THR A 116 35.20 -28.16 -21.50
CA THR A 116 35.59 -29.17 -22.50
C THR A 116 35.09 -28.86 -23.92
N THR A 117 34.26 -27.84 -24.08
CA THR A 117 33.83 -27.34 -25.39
C THR A 117 34.22 -25.88 -25.47
N ARG A 118 35.39 -25.57 -26.03
CA ARG A 118 35.63 -24.23 -26.58
C ARG A 118 34.82 -24.15 -27.88
N PRO A 119 33.73 -23.34 -27.97
CA PRO A 119 33.28 -22.90 -29.27
C PRO A 119 34.21 -21.75 -29.67
N ASP A 120 34.95 -21.93 -30.76
CA ASP A 120 35.58 -20.81 -31.45
C ASP A 120 34.46 -19.99 -32.10
N LEU A 121 33.82 -19.12 -31.30
CA LEU A 121 32.94 -18.08 -31.76
C LEU A 121 33.82 -16.86 -31.94
N GLY A 122 34.21 -16.59 -33.18
CA GLY A 122 35.06 -15.47 -33.61
C GLY A 122 34.46 -14.10 -33.30
N ILE A 123 34.30 -13.80 -32.01
CA ILE A 123 33.83 -12.54 -31.46
C ILE A 123 35.03 -11.95 -30.75
N SER A 124 35.71 -11.03 -31.43
CA SER A 124 36.67 -10.13 -30.82
C SER A 124 35.90 -9.23 -29.85
N LEU A 125 35.90 -9.57 -28.56
CA LEU A 125 35.40 -8.70 -27.51
C LEU A 125 36.43 -7.59 -27.30
N GLY A 126 36.32 -6.54 -28.11
CA GLY A 126 36.85 -5.24 -27.75
C GLY A 126 36.21 -4.83 -26.43
N SER A 127 37.05 -4.47 -25.46
CA SER A 127 36.63 -3.70 -24.29
C SER A 127 35.71 -2.56 -24.75
N ASP A 128 34.67 -2.29 -23.95
CA ASP A 128 33.80 -1.10 -24.05
C ASP A 128 32.51 -1.31 -24.86
N HIS A 129 31.56 -2.10 -24.35
CA HIS A 129 30.15 -2.00 -24.75
C HIS A 129 29.28 -1.91 -23.50
N GLU A 130 28.98 -0.69 -23.09
CA GLU A 130 27.76 -0.40 -22.33
C GLU A 130 26.56 -0.72 -23.22
N LEU A 131 25.53 -1.32 -22.63
CA LEU A 131 24.28 -1.63 -23.33
C LEU A 131 23.40 -0.37 -23.26
N GLU A 132 23.59 0.55 -24.20
CA GLU A 132 22.79 1.76 -24.31
C GLU A 132 21.50 1.46 -25.09
N LEU A 133 20.37 1.40 -24.38
CA LEU A 133 19.03 1.46 -24.96
C LEU A 133 18.57 2.92 -24.88
N SER A 134 18.83 3.70 -25.93
CA SER A 134 18.29 5.06 -26.07
C SER A 134 16.92 5.01 -26.76
N ILE A 135 15.86 5.09 -25.96
CA ILE A 135 14.54 5.57 -26.40
C ILE A 135 14.34 6.89 -25.65
N ASP A 136 14.40 8.00 -26.38
CA ASP A 136 14.55 9.35 -25.80
C ASP A 136 13.38 9.81 -24.90
N ASP A 137 12.22 9.14 -24.92
CA ASP A 137 11.01 9.57 -24.20
C ASP A 137 10.48 8.54 -23.16
N LEU A 138 11.29 7.56 -22.73
CA LEU A 138 10.85 6.56 -21.76
C LEU A 138 11.71 6.57 -20.49
N ASP A 139 11.23 7.23 -19.43
CA ASP A 139 11.83 7.11 -18.10
C ASP A 139 11.31 5.84 -17.42
N VAL A 140 12.22 4.89 -17.15
CA VAL A 140 11.89 3.58 -16.55
C VAL A 140 12.52 3.49 -15.16
N MET A 141 11.68 3.62 -14.13
CA MET A 141 12.10 3.37 -12.76
C MET A 141 11.61 2.00 -12.30
N THR A 142 12.55 1.08 -12.05
CA THR A 142 12.25 -0.26 -11.50
C THR A 142 12.57 -0.29 -10.02
N PHE A 143 11.56 -0.52 -9.17
CA PHE A 143 11.74 -0.74 -7.74
C PHE A 143 11.55 -2.22 -7.43
N ASN A 144 12.57 -2.83 -6.82
CA ASN A 144 12.54 -4.22 -6.40
C ASN A 144 12.50 -4.28 -4.87
N THR A 145 11.39 -4.73 -4.30
CA THR A 145 11.32 -4.98 -2.85
C THR A 145 11.71 -6.44 -2.59
N GLY A 146 12.86 -6.64 -1.96
CA GLY A 146 13.50 -7.96 -1.83
C GLY A 146 12.69 -9.00 -1.02
N ASP A 147 11.68 -8.57 -0.26
CA ASP A 147 10.94 -9.44 0.66
C ASP A 147 9.59 -9.96 0.12
N ASP A 148 9.00 -9.33 -0.91
CA ASP A 148 7.64 -9.69 -1.39
C ASP A 148 7.58 -10.37 -2.78
N ALA A 149 8.72 -10.73 -3.38
CA ALA A 149 8.79 -11.33 -4.73
C ALA A 149 7.94 -10.56 -5.77
N MET A 150 7.85 -9.24 -5.62
CA MET A 150 7.06 -8.35 -6.46
C MET A 150 7.97 -7.31 -7.09
N SER A 151 7.90 -7.19 -8.42
CA SER A 151 8.57 -6.14 -9.18
C SER A 151 7.52 -5.18 -9.69
N VAL A 152 7.62 -3.90 -9.30
CA VAL A 152 6.74 -2.85 -9.83
C VAL A 152 7.52 -2.07 -10.87
N VAL A 153 6.99 -2.02 -12.08
CA VAL A 153 7.54 -1.26 -13.21
C VAL A 153 6.61 -0.08 -13.47
N TRP A 154 7.11 1.13 -13.27
CA TRP A 154 6.41 2.36 -13.64
C TRP A 154 6.87 2.76 -15.04
N LEU A 155 5.91 2.92 -15.96
CA LEU A 155 6.14 3.44 -17.30
C LEU A 155 5.45 4.80 -17.35
N ASP A 156 6.22 5.89 -17.37
CA ASP A 156 5.68 7.20 -17.66
C ASP A 156 5.71 7.42 -19.17
N TYR A 157 4.56 7.73 -19.76
CA TYR A 157 4.42 8.00 -21.18
C TYR A 157 3.98 9.45 -21.36
N SER A 158 4.90 10.30 -21.82
CA SER A 158 4.53 11.58 -22.42
C SER A 158 4.09 11.32 -23.86
N LEU A 159 2.80 11.07 -24.06
CA LEU A 159 2.19 11.09 -25.40
C LEU A 159 2.17 12.54 -25.89
N ASP A 160 3.23 12.97 -26.57
CA ASP A 160 3.15 14.11 -27.47
C ASP A 160 2.36 13.64 -28.70
N LEU A 161 1.03 13.69 -28.61
CA LEU A 161 0.15 13.48 -29.74
C LEU A 161 0.41 14.63 -30.72
N GLN A 162 1.38 14.44 -31.63
CA GLN A 162 1.48 15.24 -32.84
C GLN A 162 0.13 15.20 -33.54
N GLN A 163 -0.54 16.35 -33.53
CA GLN A 163 -1.93 16.56 -33.92
C GLN A 163 -2.17 16.45 -35.45
N ASP A 164 -1.26 15.81 -36.18
CA ASP A 164 -1.23 15.81 -37.65
C ASP A 164 -1.63 14.46 -38.29
N GLU A 165 -1.91 13.41 -37.50
CA GLU A 165 -2.28 12.08 -38.03
C GLU A 165 -3.72 11.64 -37.65
N ILE A 166 -4.65 12.59 -37.54
CA ILE A 166 -6.10 12.28 -37.40
C ILE A 166 -6.91 12.64 -38.66
N ASP A 167 -6.32 13.35 -39.63
CA ASP A 167 -7.02 13.72 -40.88
C ASP A 167 -6.91 12.68 -42.01
N LEU A 168 -6.19 11.57 -41.83
CA LEU A 168 -6.07 10.52 -42.87
C LEU A 168 -7.13 9.41 -42.78
N TRP A 169 -8.04 9.47 -41.81
CA TRP A 169 -9.10 8.47 -41.61
C TRP A 169 -10.52 9.02 -41.81
N LEU A 170 -10.64 10.24 -42.35
CA LEU A 170 -11.91 10.88 -42.72
C LEU A 170 -11.86 11.39 -44.17
N ASP A 171 -11.61 10.49 -45.13
CA ASP A 171 -12.18 10.56 -46.48
C ASP A 171 -12.40 9.15 -47.06
#